data_AF-A0A8S1RP77-F1
#
_entry.id   AF-A0A8S1RP77-F1
#
_cell.length_a   1.000
_cell.length_b   1.000
_cell.length_c   1.000
_cell.angle_alpha   90.00
_cell.angle_beta   90.00
_cell.angle_gamma   90.00
#
_symmetry.space_group_name_H-M   'P 1'
#
loop_
_entity.id
_entity.type
_entity.pdbx_description
1 polymer ?
#
loop_
_entity_poly.entity_id
_entity_poly.type
_entity_poly.pdbx_seq_one_letter_code
_entity_poly.pdbx_strand_id
1 'polypeptide(L)'
;MWIELWEGFNDNAQVTYVGEYNIKGMKMGRWNIWHQEKYGDDKNNQIGGGQYEEQQDGICVKVGMWIEVWEGFNDNAQVTYSGQYNLNGVKVGQWEIMYRKNEDEPFKKYKYIRWIILLVTKRFFNQNWRMD
;
A
#
# COMPACT_ATOMS: atom_id res chain seq x y z
N MET A 1 -12.48 12.50 8.83
CA MET A 1 -11.19 11.81 9.00
C MET A 1 -11.40 10.51 9.75
N TRP A 2 -10.76 9.44 9.30
CA TRP A 2 -10.88 8.07 9.80
C TRP A 2 -9.49 7.47 10.03
N ILE A 3 -9.44 6.49 10.94
CA ILE A 3 -8.25 5.71 11.25
C ILE A 3 -8.60 4.23 11.09
N GLU A 4 -7.84 3.52 10.28
CA GLU A 4 -7.90 2.06 10.17
C GLU A 4 -6.62 1.44 10.75
N LEU A 5 -6.78 0.27 11.38
CA LEU A 5 -5.65 -0.56 11.77
C LEU A 5 -5.19 -1.39 10.57
N TRP A 6 -3.89 -1.55 10.43
CA TRP A 6 -3.33 -2.51 9.50
C TRP A 6 -3.71 -3.95 9.87
N GLU A 7 -3.87 -4.83 8.89
CA GLU A 7 -4.24 -6.24 9.15
C GLU A 7 -3.21 -6.96 10.02
N GLY A 8 -1.93 -6.61 9.88
CA GLY A 8 -0.84 -7.13 10.70
C GLY A 8 -0.65 -6.40 12.04
N PHE A 9 -1.58 -5.53 12.45
CA PHE A 9 -1.44 -4.72 13.67
C PHE A 9 -1.24 -5.61 14.89
N ASN A 10 -0.09 -5.44 15.55
CA ASN A 10 0.25 -6.09 16.80
C ASN A 10 1.26 -5.23 17.58
N ASP A 11 1.66 -5.68 18.77
CA ASP A 11 2.59 -4.93 19.61
C ASP A 11 3.89 -4.53 18.91
N ASN A 12 4.39 -5.33 17.97
CA ASN A 12 5.64 -5.10 17.24
C ASN A 12 5.41 -4.47 15.86
N ALA A 13 4.18 -4.06 15.53
CA ALA A 13 3.84 -3.49 14.24
C ALA A 13 2.57 -2.63 14.34
N GLN A 14 2.67 -1.48 15.00
CA GLN A 14 1.53 -0.58 15.19
C GLN A 14 1.37 0.35 13.99
N VAL A 15 0.85 -0.20 12.88
CA VAL A 15 0.64 0.54 11.63
C VAL A 15 -0.82 0.98 11.50
N THR A 16 -1.05 2.26 11.24
CA THR A 16 -2.39 2.83 11.02
C THR A 16 -2.48 3.56 9.68
N TYR A 17 -3.68 3.54 9.10
CA TYR A 17 -4.02 4.26 7.88
C TYR A 17 -4.98 5.39 8.22
N VAL A 18 -4.63 6.61 7.83
CA VAL A 18 -5.42 7.81 8.13
C VAL A 18 -5.87 8.47 6.84
N GLY A 19 -7.17 8.69 6.71
CA GLY A 19 -7.75 9.32 5.52
C GLY A 19 -9.24 9.59 5.64
N GLU A 20 -9.92 9.63 4.50
CA GLU A 20 -11.35 9.93 4.41
C GLU A 20 -12.06 8.90 3.55
N TYR A 21 -13.35 8.71 3.83
CA TYR A 21 -14.24 7.95 2.96
C TYR A 21 -15.28 8.88 2.35
N ASN A 22 -15.71 8.57 1.13
CA ASN A 22 -16.85 9.20 0.50
C ASN A 22 -18.18 8.71 1.10
N ILE A 23 -19.29 9.26 0.64
CA ILE A 23 -20.65 8.90 1.07
C ILE A 23 -21.04 7.43 0.81
N LYS A 24 -20.30 6.73 -0.05
CA LYS A 24 -20.48 5.30 -0.36
C LYS A 24 -19.60 4.40 0.50
N GLY A 25 -18.84 4.95 1.44
CA GLY A 25 -17.90 4.20 2.28
C GLY A 25 -16.62 3.78 1.55
N MET A 26 -16.28 4.42 0.42
CA MET A 26 -15.04 4.17 -0.32
C MET A 26 -13.94 5.15 0.09
N LYS A 27 -12.70 4.67 0.22
CA LYS A 27 -11.54 5.50 0.55
C LYS A 27 -11.34 6.58 -0.52
N MET A 28 -11.27 7.85 -0.14
CA MET A 28 -11.05 8.96 -1.05
C MET A 28 -9.92 9.87 -0.57
N GLY A 29 -9.38 10.67 -1.47
CA GLY A 29 -8.41 11.71 -1.10
C GLY A 29 -7.05 11.14 -0.71
N ARG A 30 -6.31 11.93 0.08
CA ARG A 30 -5.00 11.54 0.61
C ARG A 30 -5.18 10.54 1.74
N TRP A 31 -4.46 9.43 1.65
CA TRP A 31 -4.32 8.46 2.74
C TRP A 31 -2.86 8.39 3.16
N ASN A 32 -2.60 8.60 4.44
CA ASN A 32 -1.26 8.52 5.03
C ASN A 32 -1.14 7.24 5.86
N ILE A 33 0.05 6.64 5.85
CA ILE A 33 0.35 5.46 6.66
C ILE A 33 1.31 5.88 7.76
N TRP A 34 0.94 5.60 9.00
CA TRP A 34 1.72 5.93 10.19
C TRP A 34 2.16 4.65 10.89
N HIS A 35 3.35 4.67 11.46
CA HIS A 35 3.86 3.63 12.35
C HIS A 35 4.24 4.26 13.69
N GLN A 36 3.86 3.59 14.77
CA GLN A 36 4.29 3.90 16.14
C GLN A 36 5.25 2.80 16.61
N GLU A 37 6.48 3.19 16.95
CA GLU A 37 7.44 2.24 17.50
C GLU A 37 7.14 1.94 18.97
N LYS A 38 7.19 0.66 19.35
CA LYS A 38 6.84 0.20 20.69
C LYS A 38 7.72 0.76 21.81
N TYR A 39 9.01 0.98 21.52
CA TYR A 39 10.02 1.36 22.52
C TYR A 39 10.59 2.77 22.29
N GLY A 40 9.99 3.55 21.38
CA GLY A 40 10.42 4.90 21.03
C GLY A 40 9.71 6.01 21.83
N ASP A 41 9.92 7.26 21.42
CA ASP A 41 9.35 8.48 22.03
C ASP A 41 7.82 8.67 21.83
N ASP A 42 7.05 7.59 21.64
CA ASP A 42 5.62 7.64 21.24
C ASP A 42 5.36 8.50 19.98
N LYS A 43 6.37 8.66 19.12
CA LYS A 43 6.25 9.45 17.89
C LYS A 43 5.68 8.60 16.78
N ASN A 44 4.58 9.07 16.19
CA ASN A 44 4.03 8.52 14.95
C ASN A 44 4.87 8.99 13.77
N ASN A 45 5.48 8.06 13.04
CA ASN A 45 6.24 8.35 11.84
C ASN A 45 5.41 8.03 10.59
N GLN A 46 5.35 8.99 9.66
CA GLN A 46 4.71 8.74 8.37
C GLN A 46 5.64 7.86 7.52
N ILE A 47 5.23 6.63 7.29
CA ILE A 47 6.00 5.62 6.54
C ILE A 47 5.47 5.40 5.13
N GLY A 48 4.31 5.97 4.79
CA GLY A 48 3.78 5.86 3.44
C GLY A 48 2.44 6.53 3.21
N GLY A 49 1.74 6.00 2.21
CA GLY A 49 0.46 6.54 1.76
C GLY A 49 0.43 6.88 0.27
N GLY A 50 -0.66 7.51 -0.14
CA GLY A 50 -0.88 7.94 -1.52
C GLY A 50 -2.27 8.55 -1.69
N GLN A 51 -2.70 8.68 -2.94
CA GLN A 51 -3.97 9.31 -3.30
C GLN A 51 -4.98 8.29 -3.82
N TYR A 52 -6.22 8.40 -3.35
CA TYR A 52 -7.39 7.82 -3.97
C TYR A 52 -8.14 8.88 -4.79
N GLU A 53 -8.64 8.47 -5.96
CA GLU A 53 -9.44 9.31 -6.84
C GLU A 53 -10.74 8.59 -7.18
N GLU A 54 -11.84 9.35 -7.13
CA GLU A 54 -13.19 8.87 -7.46
C GLU A 54 -13.37 8.79 -8.98
N GLN A 55 -13.80 7.64 -9.46
CA GLN A 55 -14.17 7.39 -10.85
C GLN A 55 -15.65 7.69 -11.10
N GLN A 56 -16.10 7.67 -12.36
CA GLN A 56 -17.46 8.07 -12.75
C GLN A 56 -18.59 7.26 -12.08
N ASP A 57 -18.33 6.03 -11.64
CA ASP A 57 -19.28 5.16 -10.92
C ASP A 57 -19.24 5.34 -9.39
N GLY A 58 -18.38 6.24 -8.91
CA GLY A 58 -18.10 6.47 -7.49
C GLY A 58 -17.22 5.40 -6.83
N ILE A 59 -16.58 4.54 -7.63
CA ILE A 59 -15.50 3.68 -7.15
C ILE A 59 -14.25 4.55 -6.99
N CYS A 60 -13.61 4.45 -5.83
CA CYS A 60 -12.34 5.13 -5.61
C CYS A 60 -11.17 4.17 -5.83
N VAL A 61 -10.19 4.59 -6.64
CA VAL A 61 -9.01 3.80 -6.96
C VAL A 61 -7.74 4.52 -6.54
N LYS A 62 -6.69 3.77 -6.22
CA LYS A 62 -5.35 4.32 -5.98
C LYS A 62 -4.83 4.94 -7.28
N VAL A 63 -4.29 6.15 -7.22
CA VAL A 63 -3.68 6.84 -8.35
C VAL A 63 -2.34 7.46 -7.97
N GLY A 64 -1.46 7.65 -8.95
CA GLY A 64 -0.20 8.35 -8.77
C GLY A 64 0.78 7.59 -7.88
N MET A 65 1.66 8.32 -7.20
CA MET A 65 2.69 7.71 -6.35
C MET A 65 2.10 7.16 -5.06
N TRP A 66 2.52 5.95 -4.72
CA TRP A 66 2.15 5.25 -3.50
C TRP A 66 3.39 4.69 -2.82
N ILE A 67 3.35 4.68 -1.49
CA ILE A 67 4.25 3.90 -0.64
C ILE A 67 3.36 2.95 0.16
N GLU A 68 3.56 1.66 -0.05
CA GLU A 68 2.81 0.57 0.59
C GLU A 68 3.68 -0.16 1.61
N VAL A 69 3.05 -0.67 2.66
CA VAL A 69 3.70 -1.46 3.71
C VAL A 69 3.68 -2.94 3.32
N TRP A 70 4.80 -3.64 3.52
CA TRP A 70 4.88 -5.07 3.31
C TRP A 70 4.12 -5.85 4.40
N GLU A 71 3.55 -7.01 4.05
CA GLU A 71 2.82 -7.89 4.98
C GLU A 71 3.64 -8.29 6.22
N GLY A 72 4.96 -8.43 6.09
CA GLY A 72 5.85 -8.78 7.21
C GLY A 72 6.44 -7.57 7.96
N PHE A 73 5.91 -6.36 7.76
CA PHE A 73 6.39 -5.16 8.43
C PHE A 73 6.31 -5.30 9.95
N ASN A 74 7.42 -5.00 10.62
CA ASN A 74 7.51 -4.93 12.08
C ASN A 74 8.67 -4.01 12.50
N ASP A 75 8.77 -3.73 13.79
CA ASP A 75 9.75 -2.82 14.38
C ASP A 75 11.21 -3.17 14.03
N ASN A 76 11.52 -4.45 13.78
CA ASN A 76 12.87 -4.94 13.44
C ASN A 76 13.11 -5.18 11.93
N ALA A 77 12.07 -5.06 11.12
CA ALA A 77 12.14 -5.24 9.67
C ALA A 77 11.06 -4.42 8.98
N GLN A 78 11.42 -3.20 8.60
CA GLN A 78 10.50 -2.26 7.99
C GLN A 78 10.72 -2.23 6.48
N VAL A 79 9.84 -2.91 5.74
CA VAL A 79 9.86 -2.97 4.27
C VAL A 79 8.66 -2.21 3.71
N THR A 80 8.93 -1.29 2.78
CA THR A 80 7.89 -0.60 2.01
C THR A 80 8.13 -0.75 0.51
N TYR A 81 7.05 -0.64 -0.26
CA TYR A 81 7.07 -0.65 -1.72
C TYR A 81 6.65 0.71 -2.23
N SER A 82 7.50 1.38 -3.01
CA SER A 82 7.17 2.67 -3.63
C SER A 82 7.03 2.53 -5.14
N GLY A 83 5.98 3.10 -5.70
CA GLY A 83 5.79 3.12 -7.15
C GLY A 83 4.51 3.83 -7.54
N GLN A 84 4.13 3.67 -8.81
CA GLN A 84 3.03 4.41 -9.40
C GLN A 84 1.83 3.51 -9.70
N TYR A 85 0.64 4.03 -9.41
CA TYR A 85 -0.63 3.55 -9.91
C TYR A 85 -1.10 4.43 -11.08
N ASN A 86 -1.68 3.80 -12.10
CA ASN A 86 -2.39 4.53 -13.17
C ASN A 86 -3.82 4.88 -12.75
N LEU A 87 -4.55 5.58 -13.63
CA LEU A 87 -5.94 6.00 -13.40
C LEU A 87 -6.94 4.83 -13.26
N ASN A 88 -6.54 3.61 -13.60
CA ASN A 88 -7.36 2.42 -13.45
C ASN A 88 -7.05 1.64 -12.16
N GLY A 89 -6.25 2.20 -11.24
CA GLY A 89 -5.84 1.51 -10.02
C GLY A 89 -4.83 0.38 -10.25
N VAL A 90 -4.14 0.35 -11.39
CA VAL A 90 -3.15 -0.69 -11.70
C VAL A 90 -1.74 -0.17 -11.44
N LYS A 91 -0.92 -0.98 -10.74
CA LYS A 91 0.52 -0.72 -10.56
C LYS A 91 1.20 -0.68 -11.93
N VAL A 92 1.93 0.40 -12.20
CA VAL A 92 2.67 0.61 -13.44
C VAL A 92 4.12 1.00 -13.15
N GLY A 93 4.98 0.86 -14.16
CA GLY A 93 6.38 1.25 -14.06
C GLY A 93 7.21 0.34 -13.15
N GLN A 94 8.27 0.91 -12.59
CA GLN A 94 9.15 0.22 -11.65
C GLN A 94 8.67 0.47 -10.23
N TRP A 95 8.66 -0.59 -9.42
CA TRP A 95 8.41 -0.49 -7.99
C TRP A 95 9.71 -0.74 -7.23
N GLU A 96 10.00 0.18 -6.32
CA GLU A 96 11.18 0.18 -5.49
C GLU A 96 10.86 -0.48 -4.15
N ILE A 97 11.74 -1.37 -3.70
CA ILE A 97 11.67 -1.91 -2.34
C ILE A 97 12.55 -1.03 -1.48
N MET A 98 12.00 -0.50 -0.39
CA MET A 98 12.75 0.25 0.60
C MET A 98 12.79 -0.57 1.88
N TYR A 99 13.97 -0.68 2.48
CA TYR A 99 14.19 -1.42 3.72
C TYR A 99 14.94 -0.56 4.73
N ARG A 100 14.49 -0.56 5.98
CA ARG A 100 15.29 -0.18 7.14
C ARG A 100 15.10 -1.21 8.25
N LYS A 101 16.10 -1.31 9.12
CA LYS A 101 16.04 -2.23 10.26
C LYS A 101 15.02 -1.75 11.30
N ASN A 102 15.08 -0.47 11.65
CA ASN A 102 14.20 0.20 12.60
C ASN A 102 14.14 1.70 12.25
N GLU A 103 13.49 2.51 13.10
CA GLU A 103 13.27 3.93 12.81
C GLU A 103 14.54 4.79 12.86
N ASP A 104 15.56 4.35 13.60
CA ASP A 104 16.86 5.01 13.72
C ASP A 104 17.68 4.95 12.42
N GLU A 105 17.36 4.02 11.53
CA GLU A 105 18.05 3.88 10.25
C GLU A 105 17.25 4.52 9.10
N PRO A 106 17.92 5.18 8.14
CA PRO A 106 17.24 5.63 6.93
C PRO A 106 16.82 4.44 6.06
N PHE A 107 15.72 4.59 5.35
CA PHE A 107 15.33 3.63 4.31
C PHE A 107 16.40 3.52 3.22
N LYS A 108 16.85 2.28 2.98
CA LYS A 108 17.79 1.92 1.92
C LYS A 108 17.04 1.21 0.81
N LYS A 109 17.32 1.60 -0.43
CA LYS A 109 16.72 0.98 -1.61
C LYS A 109 17.29 -0.43 -1.83
N TYR A 110 16.41 -1.42 -1.87
CA TYR A 110 16.69 -2.78 -2.29
C TYR A 110 16.11 -3.03 -3.70
N LYS A 111 16.81 -3.87 -4.45
CA LYS A 111 16.64 -4.22 -5.89
C LYS A 111 15.22 -4.07 -6.46
N TYR A 112 15.12 -3.53 -7.68
CA TYR A 112 13.87 -3.29 -8.43
C TYR A 112 13.03 -4.56 -8.66
N ILE A 113 11.71 -4.48 -8.46
CA ILE A 113 10.78 -5.46 -9.02
C ILE A 113 10.24 -4.88 -10.33
N ARG A 114 10.62 -5.49 -11.46
CA ARG A 114 10.00 -5.20 -12.76
C ARG A 114 8.72 -6.03 -12.87
N TRP A 115 7.59 -5.46 -12.45
CA TRP A 115 6.28 -6.09 -12.69
C TRP A 115 5.93 -6.00 -14.17
N ILE A 116 6.10 -7.12 -14.89
CA ILE A 116 5.38 -7.36 -16.15
C ILE A 116 4.02 -7.91 -15.73
N ILE A 117 3.00 -7.07 -15.67
CA ILE A 117 1.62 -7.58 -15.71
C ILE A 117 1.15 -7.38 -17.15
N LEU A 118 0.87 -8.51 -17.82
CA LEU A 118 -0.27 -8.76 -18.72
C LEU A 118 0.06 -9.99 -19.59
N LEU A 119 -0.41 -11.19 -19.20
CA LEU A 119 -1.07 -12.17 -20.10
C LEU A 119 -1.43 -13.54 -19.46
N VAL A 120 -0.89 -13.94 -18.30
CA VAL A 120 -1.08 -15.34 -17.85
C VAL A 120 -2.40 -15.59 -17.11
N THR A 121 -2.96 -14.65 -16.33
CA THR A 121 -4.17 -14.96 -15.54
C THR A 121 -5.50 -14.76 -16.26
N LYS A 122 -5.55 -14.01 -17.38
CA LYS A 122 -6.75 -13.97 -18.25
C LYS A 122 -6.79 -15.12 -19.28
N ARG A 123 -5.67 -15.80 -19.55
CA ARG A 123 -5.63 -16.94 -20.48
C ARG A 123 -5.98 -18.28 -19.82
N PHE A 124 -5.88 -18.38 -18.49
CA PHE A 124 -6.28 -19.59 -17.76
C PHE A 124 -7.73 -19.59 -17.24
N PHE A 125 -8.38 -18.42 -17.10
CA PHE A 125 -9.77 -18.37 -16.62
C PHE A 125 -10.85 -18.31 -17.71
N ASN A 126 -10.48 -18.09 -18.97
CA ASN A 126 -11.44 -17.92 -20.07
C ASN A 126 -11.50 -19.08 -21.08
N GLN A 127 -10.96 -20.26 -20.73
CA GLN A 127 -11.07 -21.47 -21.56
C GLN A 127 -11.70 -22.70 -20.85
N ASN A 128 -12.16 -22.59 -19.59
CA ASN A 128 -12.64 -23.78 -18.86
C ASN A 128 -14.01 -23.65 -18.17
N TRP A 129 -14.95 -22.88 -18.73
CA TRP A 129 -16.39 -23.04 -18.43
C TRP A 129 -17.26 -22.73 -19.67
N ARG A 130 -17.10 -23.56 -20.70
CA ARG A 130 -18.18 -23.99 -21.60
C ARG A 130 -18.13 -25.51 -21.64
N MET A 131 -18.95 -26.14 -20.81
CA MET A 131 -19.47 -27.47 -21.06
C MET A 131 -20.97 -27.33 -20.91
N ASP A 132 -21.66 -27.80 -21.95
CA ASP A 132 -23.10 -27.87 -22.10
C ASP A 132 -23.79 -28.64 -20.95
#